data_AF-A0A957QZE6-F1
#
_entry.id   AF-A0A957QZE6-F1
#
_cell.length_a   1.000
_cell.length_b   1.000
_cell.length_c   1.000
_cell.angle_alpha   90.00
_cell.angle_beta   90.00
_cell.angle_gamma   90.00
#
_symmetry.space_group_name_H-M   'P 1'
#
loop_
_entity.id
_entity.type
_entity.pdbx_description
1 polymer ?
#
loop_
_entity_poly.entity_id
_entity_poly.type
_entity_poly.pdbx_seq_one_letter_code
_entity_poly.pdbx_strand_id
1 'polypeptide(L)' 'ISKHIKVLERAGLVVQGKQAQYRPCSLDAAPLQAISHWTDQYRPLWEASFDRMDAYIEQLSQKERENE' A
#
# COMPACT_ATOMS: atom_id res chain seq x y z
N ILE A 1 11.81 -14.97 13.54
CA ILE A 1 10.66 -14.06 13.81
C ILE A 1 11.13 -12.71 14.41
N SER A 2 12.11 -12.66 15.33
CA SER A 2 12.62 -11.40 15.90
C SER A 2 13.26 -10.40 14.92
N LYS A 3 13.75 -10.85 13.76
CA LYS A 3 14.31 -9.94 12.73
C LYS A 3 13.22 -9.02 12.14
N HIS A 4 12.05 -9.56 11.85
CA HIS A 4 10.93 -8.78 11.31
C HIS A 4 10.38 -7.79 12.35
N ILE A 5 10.31 -8.21 13.61
CA ILE A 5 9.89 -7.33 14.72
C ILE A 5 10.84 -6.12 14.87
N LYS A 6 12.17 -6.34 14.81
CA LYS A 6 13.15 -5.24 14.87
C LYS A 6 13.08 -4.28 13.66
N VAL A 7 12.75 -4.80 12.48
CA VAL A 7 12.57 -3.96 11.27
C VAL A 7 11.33 -3.08 11.44
N LEU A 8 10.24 -3.66 11.95
CA LEU A 8 9.01 -2.93 12.20
C LEU A 8 9.15 -1.91 13.34
N GLU A 9 9.89 -2.22 14.41
CA GLU A 9 10.21 -1.26 15.49
C GLU A 9 11.06 -0.08 14.98
N ARG A 10 12.07 -0.35 14.13
CA ARG A 10 12.89 0.72 13.51
C ARG A 10 12.10 1.61 12.56
N ALA A 11 11.09 1.06 11.90
CA ALA A 11 10.17 1.82 11.07
C ALA A 11 9.12 2.59 11.89
N GLY A 12 9.16 2.49 13.23
CA GLY A 12 8.19 3.10 14.14
C GLY A 12 6.84 2.38 14.19
N LEU A 13 6.68 1.28 13.45
CA LEU A 13 5.41 0.55 13.25
C LEU A 13 5.04 -0.36 14.43
N VAL A 14 6.00 -0.63 15.32
CA VAL A 14 5.82 -1.47 16.52
C VAL A 14 6.49 -0.78 17.70
N VAL A 15 5.73 -0.54 18.76
CA VAL A 15 6.26 -0.07 20.04
C VAL A 15 6.44 -1.26 20.96
N GLN A 16 7.66 -1.47 21.46
CA GLN A 16 7.97 -2.58 22.35
C GLN A 16 7.97 -2.14 23.82
N GLY A 17 6.95 -2.56 24.57
CA GLY A 17 6.91 -2.37 26.03
C GLY A 17 7.91 -3.29 26.73
N LYS A 18 8.79 -2.75 27.57
CA LYS A 18 9.73 -3.54 28.39
C LYS A 18 9.07 -3.90 29.74
N GLN A 19 8.30 -4.99 29.80
CA GLN A 19 7.86 -5.59 31.07
C GLN A 19 8.47 -6.99 31.27
N ALA A 20 9.63 -7.05 31.92
CA ALA A 20 10.28 -8.30 32.35
C ALA A 20 10.27 -9.43 31.28
N GLN A 21 9.78 -10.63 31.61
CA GLN A 21 9.74 -11.81 30.71
C GLN A 21 8.75 -11.68 29.53
N TYR A 22 7.90 -10.64 29.50
CA TYR A 22 6.90 -10.43 28.44
C TYR A 22 7.23 -9.17 27.61
N ARG A 23 7.12 -9.28 26.28
CA ARG A 23 7.30 -8.17 25.33
C ARG A 23 5.99 -7.97 24.57
N PRO A 24 4.98 -7.30 25.15
CA PRO A 24 3.80 -6.94 24.39
C PRO A 24 4.23 -6.06 23.21
N CYS A 25 3.99 -6.54 22.00
CA CYS A 25 4.21 -5.80 20.76
C CYS A 25 2.86 -5.19 20.39
N SER A 26 2.69 -3.87 20.57
CA SER A 26 1.52 -3.17 20.04
C SER A 26 1.86 -2.63 18.66
N LEU A 27 0.99 -2.89 17.69
CA LEU A 27 1.06 -2.27 16.38
C LEU A 27 0.68 -0.79 16.53
N ASP A 28 1.60 0.11 16.17
CA ASP A 28 1.30 1.53 16.07
C ASP A 28 1.01 1.85 14.60
N ALA A 29 -0.24 2.23 14.32
CA ALA A 29 -0.69 2.57 12.98
C ALA A 29 -0.34 4.01 12.58
N ALA A 30 0.15 4.85 13.51
CA ALA A 30 0.48 6.25 13.23
C ALA A 30 1.52 6.44 12.09
N PRO A 31 2.59 5.64 11.97
CA PRO A 31 3.53 5.77 10.84
C PRO A 31 2.93 5.29 9.51
N LEU A 32 1.93 4.39 9.52
CA LEU A 32 1.22 3.98 8.31
C LEU A 32 0.32 5.09 7.78
N GLN A 33 -0.18 5.96 8.66
CA GLN A 33 -0.98 7.11 8.25
C GLN A 33 -0.19 8.09 7.38
N ALA A 34 1.09 8.29 7.67
CA ALA A 34 1.97 9.14 6.84
C ALA A 34 2.17 8.56 5.43
N ILE A 35 2.35 7.23 5.33
CA ILE A 35 2.47 6.53 4.05
C ILE A 35 1.14 6.57 3.30
N SER A 36 0.01 6.34 3.97
CA SER A 36 -1.33 6.44 3.38
C SER A 36 -1.56 7.84 2.81
N HIS A 37 -1.26 8.89 3.59
CA HIS A 37 -1.43 10.27 3.17
C HIS A 37 -0.51 10.65 2.00
N TRP A 38 0.74 10.17 1.99
CA TRP A 38 1.63 10.33 0.84
C TRP A 38 1.08 9.58 -0.38
N THR A 39 0.59 8.36 -0.22
CA THR A 39 0.05 7.53 -1.32
C THR A 39 -1.23 8.14 -1.90
N ASP A 40 -2.08 8.75 -1.07
CA ASP A 40 -3.28 9.45 -1.52
C ASP A 40 -2.96 10.64 -2.44
N GLN A 41 -1.76 11.24 -2.35
CA GLN A 41 -1.34 12.27 -3.31
C GLN A 41 -1.04 11.70 -4.69
N TYR A 42 -0.67 10.41 -4.80
CA TYR A 42 -0.41 9.73 -6.08
C TYR A 42 -1.65 9.04 -6.65
N ARG A 43 -2.74 8.94 -5.87
CA ARG A 43 -4.01 8.36 -6.30
C ARG A 43 -4.52 8.94 -7.64
N PRO A 44 -4.55 10.27 -7.86
CA PRO A 44 -5.05 10.82 -9.11
C PRO A 44 -4.20 10.43 -10.33
N LEU A 45 -2.89 10.24 -10.13
CA LEU A 45 -1.96 9.85 -11.21
C LEU A 45 -2.16 8.39 -11.62
N TRP A 46 -2.43 7.52 -10.65
CA TRP A 46 -2.77 6.12 -10.93
C TRP A 46 -4.16 5.98 -11.53
N GLU A 47 -5.16 6.69 -11.01
CA GLU A 47 -6.51 6.72 -11.58
C GLU A 47 -6.47 7.14 -13.05
N ALA A 48 -5.82 8.25 -13.39
CA ALA A 48 -5.67 8.68 -14.78
C ALA A 48 -4.87 7.70 -15.67
N SER A 49 -4.02 6.86 -15.08
CA SER A 49 -3.30 5.82 -15.84
C SER A 49 -4.16 4.59 -16.08
N PHE A 50 -4.99 4.20 -15.10
CA PHE A 50 -5.97 3.14 -15.24
C PHE A 50 -7.09 3.52 -16.22
N ASP A 51 -7.63 4.74 -16.14
CA ASP A 51 -8.65 5.22 -17.09
C ASP A 51 -8.17 5.15 -18.55
N ARG A 52 -6.89 5.51 -18.79
CA ARG A 52 -6.28 5.40 -20.13
C ARG A 52 -6.13 3.95 -20.58
N MET A 53 -5.79 3.06 -19.65
CA MET A 53 -5.66 1.64 -19.92
C MET A 53 -7.02 1.03 -20.26
N ASP A 54 -8.06 1.37 -19.51
CA ASP A 54 -9.42 0.90 -19.76
C ASP A 54 -9.92 1.38 -21.13
N ALA A 55 -9.72 2.66 -21.46
CA ALA A 55 -10.07 3.19 -22.78
C ALA A 55 -9.32 2.47 -23.92
N TYR A 56 -8.06 2.08 -23.69
CA TYR A 56 -7.29 1.33 -24.68
C TYR A 56 -7.80 -0.11 -24.84
N ILE A 57 -8.17 -0.76 -23.74
CA ILE A 57 -8.77 -2.10 -23.77
C ILE A 57 -10.12 -2.07 -24.49
N GLU A 58 -10.95 -1.05 -24.24
CA GLU A 58 -12.21 -0.86 -24.96
C GLU A 58 -11.98 -0.72 -26.46
N GLN A 59 -11.01 0.10 -26.89
CA GLN A 59 -10.65 0.25 -28.30
C GLN A 59 -10.20 -1.05 -28.94
N LEU A 60 -9.38 -1.85 -28.23
CA LEU A 60 -8.97 -3.17 -28.72
C LEU A 60 -10.16 -4.11 -28.87
N SER A 61 -11.05 -4.16 -27.86
CA SER A 61 -12.24 -5.02 -27.90
C SER A 61 -13.21 -4.64 -29.02
N GLN A 62 -13.35 -3.34 -29.30
CA GLN A 62 -14.19 -2.84 -30.39
C GLN A 62 -13.58 -3.20 -31.75
N LYS A 63 -12.26 -3.07 -31.89
CA LYS A 63 -11.54 -3.46 -33.12
C LYS A 63 -11.57 -4.95 -33.37
N GLU A 64 -11.59 -5.79 -32.34
CA GLU A 64 -11.78 -7.24 -32.48
C GLU A 64 -13.19 -7.56 -32.99
N ARG A 65 -14.23 -6.91 -32.46
CA ARG A 65 -15.63 -7.09 -32.90
C ARG A 65 -15.91 -6.59 -34.32
N GLU A 66 -15.20 -5.57 -34.79
CA GLU A 66 -15.33 -5.06 -36.16
C GLU A 66 -14.60 -5.93 -37.20
N ASN A 67 -13.71 -6.82 -36.77
CA ASN A 67 -13.00 -7.76 -37.64
C ASN A 67 -13.66 -9.15 -37.71
N GLU A 68 -14.78 -9.38 -37.02
CA GLU A 68 -15.66 -10.55 -37.14
C GLU A 68 -16.87 -10.25 -38.06
#